data_AF-A0AB38HTZ2-F1
#
_entry.id   AF-A0AB38HTZ2-F1
#
_cell.length_a   1.000
_cell.length_b   1.000
_cell.length_c   1.000
_cell.angle_alpha   90.00
_cell.angle_beta   90.00
_cell.angle_gamma   90.00
#
_symmetry.space_group_name_H-M   'P 1'
#
loop_
_entity.id
_entity.type
_entity.pdbx_description
1 polymer ?
#
loop_
_entity_poly.entity_id
_entity_poly.type
_entity_poly.pdbx_seq_one_letter_code
_entity_poly.pdbx_strand_id
1 'polypeptide(L)'
;MWETEDHKVAERAASFIARQGDRDTLWDCLDHRRADARKVALDYFLSDLPDPLPAQVLKMAIDPGHRVRRSLLQALASRLHTDHLPVLVRMTGDTWSDATPHFDEPESFPIARKAVSTTALYPDLAAPLADHFLTLARTTKDRALSRLCLTVAAAKFSFDVQSEIWKLVDDQSLGIIRVDAVDALASAPSVKPEILQGLTGDEIAQTHVAFAPSLARLAARQLPLAEVVEVLDFFARTPSCRSLGVVGAVALLSRDRQAAEDALSFLPSGHPARRILDLSDKEKLPASVLDDLGDVHLRQWIVFALEDQIKRD
;
A
#
# COMPACT_ATOMS: atom_id res chain seq x y z
N MET A 1 -24.61 38.08 9.94
CA MET A 1 -24.18 37.38 11.18
C MET A 1 -23.56 36.02 10.85
N TRP A 2 -22.82 35.91 9.74
CA TRP A 2 -22.24 34.64 9.27
C TRP A 2 -20.72 34.71 9.18
N GLU A 3 -20.16 35.90 8.99
CA GLU A 3 -18.72 36.13 9.02
C GLU A 3 -18.19 36.17 10.46
N THR A 4 -18.04 35.01 11.09
CA THR A 4 -17.39 34.87 12.41
C THR A 4 -15.97 34.32 12.30
N GLU A 5 -15.07 34.80 13.17
CA GLU A 5 -13.69 34.31 13.24
C GLU A 5 -13.57 33.05 14.09
N ASP A 6 -14.57 32.73 14.89
CA ASP A 6 -14.59 31.52 15.71
C ASP A 6 -15.05 30.33 14.88
N HIS A 7 -14.17 29.34 14.71
CA HIS A 7 -14.46 28.10 13.98
C HIS A 7 -15.68 27.35 14.55
N LYS A 8 -15.85 27.33 15.88
CA LYS A 8 -16.99 26.65 16.54
C LYS A 8 -18.30 27.35 16.27
N VAL A 9 -18.29 28.68 16.23
CA VAL A 9 -19.48 29.47 15.92
C VAL A 9 -19.87 29.27 14.45
N ALA A 10 -18.90 29.28 13.54
CA ALA A 10 -19.14 29.03 12.12
C ALA A 10 -19.71 27.63 11.86
N GLU A 11 -19.14 26.60 12.47
CA GLU A 11 -19.63 25.22 12.39
C GLU A 11 -21.07 25.08 12.91
N ARG A 12 -21.36 25.67 14.09
CA ARG A 12 -22.70 25.63 14.68
C ARG A 12 -23.73 26.36 13.82
N ALA A 13 -23.35 27.50 13.25
CA ALA A 13 -24.20 28.27 12.36
C ALA A 13 -24.53 27.46 11.11
N ALA A 14 -23.53 26.92 10.41
CA ALA A 14 -23.75 26.05 9.25
C ALA A 14 -24.60 24.80 9.59
N SER A 15 -24.35 24.19 10.75
CA SER A 15 -25.13 23.04 11.24
C SER A 15 -26.59 23.40 11.50
N PHE A 16 -26.85 24.62 11.98
CA PHE A 16 -28.20 25.11 12.17
C PHE A 16 -28.92 25.31 10.84
N ILE A 17 -28.28 25.95 9.85
CA ILE A 17 -28.83 26.10 8.48
C ILE A 17 -29.19 24.73 7.90
N ALA A 18 -28.27 23.76 7.98
CA ALA A 18 -28.47 22.41 7.48
C ALA A 18 -29.71 21.73 8.09
N ARG A 19 -29.97 21.93 9.39
CA ARG A 19 -31.17 21.41 10.07
C ARG A 19 -32.46 22.11 9.65
N GLN A 20 -32.39 23.38 9.26
CA GLN A 20 -33.55 24.12 8.74
C GLN A 20 -33.87 23.75 7.28
N GLY A 21 -32.96 23.05 6.59
CA GLY A 21 -33.14 22.70 5.18
C GLY A 21 -33.00 23.89 4.22
N ASP A 22 -32.38 24.99 4.68
CA ASP A 22 -32.09 26.15 3.83
C ASP A 22 -30.87 25.86 2.95
N ARG A 23 -31.15 25.22 1.80
CA ARG A 23 -30.13 24.72 0.87
C ARG A 23 -29.35 25.85 0.20
N ASP A 24 -29.98 26.98 -0.09
CA ASP A 24 -29.31 28.08 -0.79
C ASP A 24 -28.24 28.72 0.10
N THR A 25 -28.59 29.08 1.35
CA THR A 25 -27.62 29.62 2.31
C THR A 25 -26.54 28.60 2.66
N LEU A 26 -26.88 27.31 2.69
CA LEU A 26 -25.88 26.27 2.95
C LEU A 26 -24.95 26.05 1.75
N TRP A 27 -25.43 26.26 0.52
CA TRP A 27 -24.60 26.22 -0.67
C TRP A 27 -23.53 27.32 -0.64
N ASP A 28 -23.92 28.55 -0.25
CA ASP A 28 -22.98 29.65 -0.03
C ASP A 28 -21.93 29.32 1.05
N CYS A 29 -22.27 28.45 2.00
CA CYS A 29 -21.31 28.02 3.03
C CYS A 29 -20.16 27.18 2.47
N LEU A 30 -20.24 26.65 1.24
CA LEU A 30 -19.12 25.97 0.57
C LEU A 30 -17.94 26.91 0.31
N ASP A 31 -18.18 28.22 0.20
CA ASP A 31 -17.14 29.25 0.01
C ASP A 31 -16.84 30.03 1.30
N HIS A 32 -17.37 29.59 2.45
CA HIS A 32 -17.18 30.26 3.73
C HIS A 32 -15.72 30.29 4.17
N ARG A 33 -15.27 31.37 4.83
CA ARG A 33 -13.86 31.53 5.26
C ARG A 33 -13.34 30.44 6.21
N ARG A 34 -14.21 29.85 7.03
CA ARG A 34 -13.89 28.78 7.98
C ARG A 34 -14.13 27.39 7.37
N ALA A 35 -13.11 26.54 7.42
CA ALA A 35 -13.17 25.17 6.91
C ALA A 35 -14.23 24.32 7.60
N ASP A 36 -14.51 24.55 8.89
CA ASP A 36 -15.53 23.80 9.63
C ASP A 36 -16.94 24.05 9.09
N ALA A 37 -17.27 25.28 8.69
CA ALA A 37 -18.53 25.58 8.00
C ALA A 37 -18.58 24.95 6.59
N ARG A 38 -17.48 25.06 5.82
CA ARG A 38 -17.37 24.43 4.50
C ARG A 38 -17.53 22.92 4.57
N LYS A 39 -16.95 22.27 5.58
CA LYS A 39 -17.08 20.84 5.84
C LYS A 39 -18.54 20.47 6.10
N VAL A 40 -19.24 21.20 6.98
CA VAL A 40 -20.66 20.93 7.28
C VAL A 40 -21.52 21.05 6.03
N ALA A 41 -21.31 22.10 5.22
CA ALA A 41 -22.00 22.28 3.96
C ALA A 41 -21.70 21.14 2.97
N LEU A 42 -20.42 20.80 2.80
CA LEU A 42 -20.00 19.69 1.95
C LEU A 42 -20.65 18.37 2.37
N ASP A 43 -20.56 18.01 3.65
CA ASP A 43 -21.12 16.76 4.19
C ASP A 43 -22.65 16.68 3.94
N TYR A 44 -23.36 17.81 4.07
CA TYR A 44 -24.79 17.87 3.79
C TYR A 44 -25.12 17.60 2.32
N PHE A 45 -24.37 18.17 1.38
CA PHE A 45 -24.69 17.99 -0.05
C PHE A 45 -24.21 16.65 -0.62
N LEU A 46 -23.16 16.04 -0.06
CA LEU A 46 -22.58 14.80 -0.59
C LEU A 46 -23.53 13.60 -0.55
N SER A 47 -24.55 13.58 0.30
CA SER A 47 -25.56 12.51 0.33
C SER A 47 -26.56 12.59 -0.82
N ASP A 48 -26.82 13.80 -1.32
CA ASP A 48 -27.99 14.08 -2.16
C ASP A 48 -27.63 14.43 -3.60
N LEU A 49 -26.43 14.96 -3.85
CA LEU A 49 -26.02 15.37 -5.18
C LEU A 49 -25.88 14.16 -6.13
N PRO A 50 -26.23 14.28 -7.41
CA PRO A 50 -26.00 13.22 -8.40
C PRO A 50 -24.53 13.06 -8.75
N ASP A 51 -24.17 11.92 -9.34
CA ASP A 51 -22.87 11.73 -10.01
C ASP A 51 -22.95 12.17 -11.48
N PRO A 52 -21.88 12.76 -12.04
CA PRO A 52 -20.69 13.24 -11.33
C PRO A 52 -21.01 14.40 -10.40
N LEU A 53 -20.23 14.51 -9.32
CA LEU A 53 -20.35 15.63 -8.38
C LEU A 53 -20.12 16.96 -9.13
N PRO A 54 -20.88 18.02 -8.78
CA PRO A 54 -20.72 19.33 -9.38
C PRO A 54 -19.29 19.88 -9.28
N ALA A 55 -18.87 20.65 -10.29
CA ALA A 55 -17.52 21.22 -10.34
C ALA A 55 -17.14 22.06 -9.11
N GLN A 56 -18.09 22.77 -8.49
CA GLN A 56 -17.85 23.52 -7.26
C GLN A 56 -17.47 22.60 -6.07
N VAL A 57 -18.13 21.46 -5.96
CA VAL A 57 -17.82 20.42 -4.95
C VAL A 57 -16.47 19.77 -5.26
N LEU A 58 -16.22 19.42 -6.52
CA LEU A 58 -14.93 18.83 -6.94
C LEU A 58 -13.74 19.77 -6.71
N LYS A 59 -13.93 21.09 -6.81
CA LYS A 59 -12.89 22.10 -6.51
C LYS A 59 -12.43 22.05 -5.05
N MET A 60 -13.24 21.51 -4.12
CA MET A 60 -12.86 21.37 -2.72
C MET A 60 -11.72 20.36 -2.49
N ALA A 61 -11.28 19.64 -3.53
CA ALA A 61 -10.08 18.80 -3.48
C ALA A 61 -8.78 19.56 -3.18
N ILE A 62 -8.77 20.89 -3.37
CA ILE A 62 -7.65 21.77 -3.01
C ILE A 62 -7.97 22.67 -1.81
N ASP A 63 -9.04 22.37 -1.07
CA ASP A 63 -9.45 23.17 0.09
C ASP A 63 -8.32 23.25 1.13
N PRO A 64 -8.00 24.42 1.72
CA PRO A 64 -6.95 24.52 2.73
C PRO A 64 -7.17 23.63 3.97
N GLY A 65 -8.42 23.34 4.31
CA GLY A 65 -8.80 22.48 5.42
C GLY A 65 -8.75 20.99 5.05
N HIS A 66 -7.80 20.26 5.63
CA HIS A 66 -7.66 18.81 5.40
C HIS A 66 -8.95 18.02 5.69
N ARG A 67 -9.78 18.44 6.65
CA ARG A 67 -11.06 17.76 6.97
C ARG A 67 -12.07 17.86 5.82
N VAL A 68 -12.05 18.96 5.07
CA VAL A 68 -12.88 19.16 3.87
C VAL A 68 -12.40 18.21 2.77
N ARG A 69 -11.08 18.23 2.49
CA ARG A 69 -10.47 17.34 1.48
C ARG A 69 -10.72 15.86 1.80
N ARG A 70 -10.60 15.46 3.07
CA ARG A 70 -10.91 14.09 3.53
C ARG A 70 -12.37 13.71 3.30
N SER A 71 -13.31 14.62 3.58
CA SER A 71 -14.73 14.37 3.35
C SER A 71 -15.02 14.17 1.86
N LEU A 72 -14.51 15.06 1.00
CA LEU A 72 -14.64 14.90 -0.45
C LEU A 72 -14.06 13.56 -0.91
N LEU A 73 -12.83 13.23 -0.50
CA LEU A 73 -12.19 11.98 -0.88
C LEU A 73 -12.99 10.74 -0.44
N GLN A 74 -13.58 10.78 0.76
CA GLN A 74 -14.43 9.70 1.25
C GLN A 74 -15.66 9.51 0.36
N ALA A 75 -16.30 10.60 -0.07
CA ALA A 75 -17.42 10.53 -1.00
C ALA A 75 -17.00 10.02 -2.38
N LEU A 76 -15.90 10.53 -2.95
CA LEU A 76 -15.37 10.06 -4.24
C LEU A 76 -15.05 8.56 -4.21
N ALA A 77 -14.53 8.05 -3.08
CA ALA A 77 -14.23 6.62 -2.91
C ALA A 77 -15.48 5.74 -2.84
N SER A 78 -16.62 6.28 -2.38
CA SER A 78 -17.91 5.56 -2.38
C SER A 78 -18.70 5.71 -3.67
N ARG A 79 -18.32 6.64 -4.55
CA ARG A 79 -19.05 7.08 -5.74
C ARG A 79 -18.11 7.16 -6.94
N LEU A 80 -17.61 6.00 -7.37
CA LEU A 80 -16.65 5.92 -8.47
C LEU A 80 -17.32 6.37 -9.78
N HIS A 81 -16.77 7.42 -10.39
CA HIS A 81 -17.22 7.95 -11.67
C HIS A 81 -16.01 8.44 -12.47
N THR A 82 -15.96 8.23 -13.79
CA THR A 82 -14.79 8.57 -14.62
C THR A 82 -14.41 10.05 -14.50
N ASP A 83 -15.40 10.94 -14.43
CA ASP A 83 -15.17 12.39 -14.27
C ASP A 83 -14.58 12.79 -12.90
N HIS A 84 -14.58 11.88 -11.91
CA HIS A 84 -13.91 12.10 -10.63
C HIS A 84 -12.40 11.79 -10.69
N LEU A 85 -11.95 11.02 -11.68
CA LEU A 85 -10.58 10.53 -11.77
C LEU A 85 -9.54 11.67 -11.82
N PRO A 86 -9.70 12.75 -12.60
CA PRO A 86 -8.73 13.86 -12.60
C PRO A 86 -8.57 14.52 -11.22
N VAL A 87 -9.65 14.54 -10.43
CA VAL A 87 -9.65 15.08 -9.07
C VAL A 87 -8.91 14.13 -8.14
N LEU A 88 -9.21 12.83 -8.19
CA LEU A 88 -8.50 11.81 -7.41
C LEU A 88 -7.00 11.81 -7.69
N VAL A 89 -6.60 11.87 -8.97
CA VAL A 89 -5.20 11.95 -9.38
C VAL A 89 -4.52 13.16 -8.77
N ARG A 90 -5.16 14.34 -8.78
CA ARG A 90 -4.62 15.54 -8.10
C ARG A 90 -4.43 15.30 -6.60
N MET A 91 -5.38 14.66 -5.93
CA MET A 91 -5.34 14.41 -4.49
C MET A 91 -4.25 13.41 -4.08
N THR A 92 -3.69 12.64 -5.02
CA THR A 92 -2.51 11.79 -4.73
C THR A 92 -1.25 12.61 -4.41
N GLY A 93 -1.21 13.90 -4.77
CA GLY A 93 -0.16 14.83 -4.39
C GLY A 93 -0.43 15.60 -3.10
N ASP A 94 -1.44 15.22 -2.31
CA ASP A 94 -1.73 15.89 -1.03
C ASP A 94 -0.60 15.64 -0.01
N THR A 95 -0.07 16.73 0.56
CA THR A 95 1.07 16.71 1.49
C THR A 95 0.68 16.98 2.94
N TRP A 96 -0.61 17.01 3.27
CA TRP A 96 -1.01 17.15 4.66
C TRP A 96 -0.63 15.89 5.45
N SER A 97 0.20 16.09 6.48
CA SER A 97 0.67 15.03 7.35
C SER A 97 -0.15 14.92 8.63
N ASP A 98 -0.49 13.70 9.04
CA ASP A 98 -1.04 13.41 10.37
C ASP A 98 -0.01 12.90 11.37
N ALA A 99 1.27 12.82 10.98
CA ALA A 99 2.37 12.50 11.88
C ALA A 99 2.56 13.59 12.93
N THR A 100 2.91 13.20 14.16
CA THR A 100 3.14 14.18 15.22
C THR A 100 4.54 14.81 15.08
N PRO A 101 4.67 16.15 15.14
CA PRO A 101 5.97 16.80 14.91
C PRO A 101 7.06 16.54 15.97
N HIS A 102 6.77 15.77 17.03
CA HIS A 102 7.58 15.79 18.25
C HIS A 102 8.69 14.73 18.31
N PHE A 103 8.71 13.72 17.43
CA PHE A 103 9.60 12.55 17.57
C PHE A 103 10.25 12.04 16.27
N ASP A 104 10.59 12.92 15.32
CA ASP A 104 11.14 12.53 14.00
C ASP A 104 10.30 11.42 13.32
N GLU A 105 8.99 11.42 13.57
CA GLU A 105 8.09 10.45 12.98
C GLU A 105 8.10 10.62 11.45
N PRO A 106 8.20 9.52 10.68
CA PRO A 106 8.11 9.58 9.24
C PRO A 106 6.83 10.31 8.80
N GLU A 107 6.93 11.14 7.76
CA GLU A 107 5.75 11.82 7.23
C GLU A 107 4.69 10.80 6.80
N SER A 108 3.42 11.13 7.07
CA SER A 108 2.27 10.26 6.82
C SER A 108 1.20 11.06 6.10
N PHE A 109 0.97 10.78 4.82
CA PHE A 109 0.06 11.51 3.93
C PHE A 109 -1.22 10.70 3.67
N PRO A 110 -2.15 10.61 4.63
CA PRO A 110 -3.31 9.72 4.53
C PRO A 110 -4.27 10.09 3.40
N ILE A 111 -4.36 11.38 3.03
CA ILE A 111 -5.21 11.82 1.91
C ILE A 111 -4.63 11.28 0.59
N ALA A 112 -3.33 11.47 0.36
CA ALA A 112 -2.66 10.95 -0.82
C ALA A 112 -2.75 9.42 -0.91
N ARG A 113 -2.47 8.70 0.19
CA ARG A 113 -2.61 7.23 0.24
C ARG A 113 -4.01 6.78 -0.14
N LYS A 114 -5.03 7.39 0.47
CA LYS A 114 -6.43 7.05 0.17
C LYS A 114 -6.78 7.38 -1.29
N ALA A 115 -6.29 8.49 -1.83
CA ALA A 115 -6.48 8.86 -3.23
C ALA A 115 -5.84 7.84 -4.19
N VAL A 116 -4.61 7.40 -3.95
CA VAL A 116 -3.95 6.35 -4.76
C VAL A 116 -4.76 5.05 -4.71
N SER A 117 -5.15 4.59 -3.51
CA SER A 117 -5.95 3.37 -3.36
C SER A 117 -7.31 3.47 -4.06
N THR A 118 -7.92 4.65 -4.07
CA THR A 118 -9.22 4.90 -4.73
C THR A 118 -9.07 4.93 -6.24
N THR A 119 -8.03 5.59 -6.76
CA THR A 119 -7.67 5.57 -8.19
C THR A 119 -7.47 4.14 -8.69
N ALA A 120 -6.84 3.28 -7.89
CA ALA A 120 -6.62 1.88 -8.25
C ALA A 120 -7.91 1.03 -8.37
N LEU A 121 -9.06 1.52 -7.89
CA LEU A 121 -10.35 0.84 -8.05
C LEU A 121 -10.92 0.98 -9.46
N TYR A 122 -10.44 1.95 -10.25
CA TYR A 122 -10.86 2.09 -11.64
C TYR A 122 -10.31 0.93 -12.48
N PRO A 123 -11.11 0.36 -13.39
CA PRO A 123 -10.67 -0.77 -14.22
C PRO A 123 -9.60 -0.34 -15.23
N ASP A 124 -9.78 0.83 -15.85
CA ASP A 124 -8.90 1.35 -16.88
C ASP A 124 -8.20 2.61 -16.37
N LEU A 125 -6.87 2.58 -16.34
CA LEU A 125 -6.02 3.72 -16.01
C LEU A 125 -5.20 4.14 -17.23
N ALA A 126 -5.18 5.44 -17.51
CA ALA A 126 -4.41 5.97 -18.62
C ALA A 126 -2.91 5.80 -18.39
N ALA A 127 -2.16 5.39 -19.42
CA ALA A 127 -0.74 5.10 -19.33
C ALA A 127 0.12 6.20 -18.65
N PRO A 128 -0.12 7.52 -18.87
CA PRO A 128 0.64 8.57 -18.18
C PRO A 128 0.51 8.56 -16.64
N LEU A 129 -0.51 7.90 -16.08
CA LEU A 129 -0.63 7.75 -14.63
C LEU A 129 0.43 6.80 -14.05
N ALA A 130 0.99 5.90 -14.85
CA ALA A 130 2.11 5.08 -14.41
C ALA A 130 3.32 5.94 -14.04
N ASP A 131 3.71 6.87 -14.92
CA ASP A 131 4.83 7.79 -14.69
C ASP A 131 4.59 8.68 -13.46
N HIS A 132 3.35 9.12 -13.27
CA HIS A 132 2.93 9.86 -12.08
C HIS A 132 3.15 9.05 -10.80
N PHE A 133 2.71 7.79 -10.75
CA PHE A 133 2.91 6.93 -9.57
C PHE A 133 4.38 6.55 -9.34
N LEU A 134 5.14 6.28 -10.40
CA LEU A 134 6.58 6.00 -10.28
C LEU A 134 7.33 7.23 -9.77
N THR A 135 6.99 8.43 -10.25
CA THR A 135 7.56 9.68 -9.76
C THR A 135 7.20 9.92 -8.29
N LEU A 136 5.93 9.77 -7.94
CA LEU A 136 5.46 9.93 -6.56
C LEU A 136 6.14 8.92 -5.62
N ALA A 137 6.31 7.67 -6.05
CA ALA A 137 6.99 6.65 -5.26
C ALA A 137 8.44 6.99 -4.92
N ARG A 138 9.15 7.66 -5.82
CA ARG A 138 10.56 8.06 -5.64
C ARG A 138 10.72 9.35 -4.85
N THR A 139 9.72 10.24 -4.87
CA THR A 139 9.84 11.61 -4.37
C THR A 139 9.13 11.86 -3.06
N THR A 140 8.15 11.03 -2.70
CA THR A 140 7.44 11.18 -1.44
C THR A 140 8.32 10.82 -0.25
N LYS A 141 8.13 11.53 0.86
CA LYS A 141 8.71 11.20 2.16
C LYS A 141 7.88 10.19 2.95
N ASP A 142 6.67 9.92 2.50
CA ASP A 142 5.78 8.91 3.07
C ASP A 142 6.09 7.54 2.45
N ARG A 143 6.81 6.69 3.20
CA ARG A 143 7.18 5.34 2.73
C ARG A 143 5.97 4.46 2.38
N ALA A 144 4.87 4.56 3.12
CA ALA A 144 3.68 3.76 2.82
C ALA A 144 2.96 4.26 1.56
N LEU A 145 2.98 5.57 1.28
CA LEU A 145 2.55 6.10 -0.01
C LEU A 145 3.46 5.60 -1.15
N SER A 146 4.78 5.58 -0.93
CA SER A 146 5.75 5.08 -1.90
C SER A 146 5.49 3.61 -2.27
N ARG A 147 5.39 2.72 -1.26
CA ARG A 147 5.03 1.31 -1.43
C ARG A 147 3.70 1.13 -2.16
N LEU A 148 2.68 1.90 -1.79
CA LEU A 148 1.36 1.82 -2.41
C LEU A 148 1.40 2.22 -3.89
N CYS A 149 2.15 3.27 -4.25
CA CYS A 149 2.33 3.69 -5.64
C CYS A 149 3.01 2.60 -6.48
N LEU A 150 4.08 1.98 -5.97
CA LEU A 150 4.75 0.87 -6.66
C LEU A 150 3.83 -0.33 -6.84
N THR A 151 3.07 -0.68 -5.80
CA THR A 151 2.12 -1.82 -5.83
C THR A 151 1.02 -1.58 -6.87
N VAL A 152 0.42 -0.39 -6.90
CA VAL A 152 -0.58 -0.02 -7.90
C VAL A 152 0.03 0.00 -9.30
N ALA A 153 1.22 0.57 -9.47
CA ALA A 153 1.94 0.61 -10.74
C ALA A 153 2.19 -0.80 -11.30
N ALA A 154 2.69 -1.72 -10.47
CA ALA A 154 2.97 -3.10 -10.86
C ALA A 154 1.70 -3.90 -11.21
N ALA A 155 0.60 -3.64 -10.51
CA ALA A 155 -0.63 -4.42 -10.63
C ALA A 155 -1.58 -3.93 -11.74
N LYS A 156 -1.56 -2.64 -12.10
CA LYS A 156 -2.59 -2.01 -12.95
C LYS A 156 -2.11 -1.56 -14.32
N PHE A 157 -0.81 -1.50 -14.55
CA PHE A 157 -0.24 -1.01 -15.81
C PHE A 157 0.50 -2.10 -16.56
N SER A 158 1.09 -1.75 -17.70
CA SER A 158 1.73 -2.69 -18.62
C SER A 158 2.97 -3.36 -18.03
N PHE A 159 3.40 -4.46 -18.67
CA PHE A 159 4.68 -5.10 -18.38
C PHE A 159 5.90 -4.20 -18.60
N ASP A 160 5.78 -3.14 -19.40
CA ASP A 160 6.86 -2.15 -19.52
C ASP A 160 7.01 -1.34 -18.23
N VAL A 161 5.89 -0.99 -17.56
CA VAL A 161 5.94 -0.37 -16.23
C VAL A 161 6.56 -1.31 -15.20
N GLN A 162 6.26 -2.61 -15.26
CA GLN A 162 6.93 -3.59 -14.41
C GLN A 162 8.43 -3.66 -14.68
N SER A 163 8.86 -3.51 -15.93
CA SER A 163 10.28 -3.44 -16.30
C SER A 163 10.94 -2.19 -15.72
N GLU A 164 10.25 -1.05 -15.71
CA GLU A 164 10.74 0.18 -15.06
C GLU A 164 10.82 0.04 -13.53
N ILE A 165 9.88 -0.68 -12.91
CA ILE A 165 9.94 -1.02 -11.47
C ILE A 165 11.13 -1.94 -11.19
N TRP A 166 11.37 -2.94 -12.04
CA TRP A 166 12.51 -3.86 -11.87
C TRP A 166 13.85 -3.13 -11.96
N LYS A 167 14.00 -2.15 -12.86
CA LYS A 167 15.20 -1.29 -12.94
C LYS A 167 15.49 -0.52 -11.65
N LEU A 168 14.49 -0.28 -10.80
CA LEU A 168 14.70 0.36 -9.50
C LEU A 168 15.54 -0.49 -8.55
N VAL A 169 15.52 -1.81 -8.72
CA VAL A 169 16.26 -2.74 -7.86
C VAL A 169 17.76 -2.47 -7.93
N ASP A 170 18.27 -1.98 -9.07
CA ASP A 170 19.69 -1.70 -9.27
C ASP A 170 20.10 -0.26 -8.91
N ASP A 171 19.14 0.65 -8.69
CA ASP A 171 19.43 2.04 -8.36
C ASP A 171 19.79 2.20 -6.87
N GLN A 172 21.08 2.22 -6.58
CA GLN A 172 21.62 2.33 -5.23
C GLN A 172 21.17 3.61 -4.49
N SER A 173 20.80 4.67 -5.20
CA SER A 173 20.37 5.93 -4.58
C SER A 173 19.01 5.81 -3.88
N LEU A 174 18.23 4.78 -4.20
CA LEU A 174 16.86 4.60 -3.70
C LEU A 174 16.77 3.84 -2.37
N GLY A 175 17.89 3.34 -1.84
CA GLY A 175 17.94 2.68 -0.53
C GLY A 175 16.87 1.59 -0.36
N ILE A 176 15.98 1.75 0.61
CA ILE A 176 14.93 0.77 0.95
C ILE A 176 13.83 0.64 -0.12
N ILE A 177 13.62 1.67 -0.96
CA ILE A 177 12.61 1.65 -2.02
C ILE A 177 12.90 0.52 -3.03
N ARG A 178 14.17 0.13 -3.18
CA ARG A 178 14.61 -1.00 -4.01
C ARG A 178 13.95 -2.32 -3.56
N VAL A 179 13.85 -2.54 -2.24
CA VAL A 179 13.18 -3.73 -1.67
C VAL A 179 11.67 -3.63 -1.87
N ASP A 180 11.10 -2.44 -1.63
CA ASP A 180 9.68 -2.15 -1.82
C ASP A 180 9.24 -2.38 -3.29
N ALA A 181 10.14 -2.17 -4.27
CA ALA A 181 9.92 -2.46 -5.68
C ALA A 181 9.79 -3.97 -5.98
N VAL A 182 10.65 -4.80 -5.39
CA VAL A 182 10.53 -6.27 -5.50
C VAL A 182 9.22 -6.76 -4.88
N ASP A 183 8.87 -6.24 -3.71
CA ASP A 183 7.61 -6.59 -3.03
C ASP A 183 6.36 -6.17 -3.82
N ALA A 184 6.41 -5.04 -4.51
CA ALA A 184 5.35 -4.60 -5.42
C ALA A 184 5.16 -5.58 -6.59
N LEU A 185 6.25 -6.02 -7.22
CA LEU A 185 6.20 -7.04 -8.27
C LEU A 185 5.70 -8.38 -7.73
N ALA A 186 6.15 -8.79 -6.55
CA ALA A 186 5.67 -10.02 -5.91
C ALA A 186 4.16 -10.00 -5.63
N SER A 187 3.58 -8.81 -5.44
CA SER A 187 2.15 -8.62 -5.16
C SER A 187 1.31 -8.36 -6.41
N ALA A 188 1.94 -8.23 -7.59
CA ALA A 188 1.22 -8.04 -8.84
C ALA A 188 0.43 -9.31 -9.24
N PRO A 189 -0.71 -9.18 -9.95
CA PRO A 189 -1.48 -10.33 -10.43
C PRO A 189 -0.69 -11.24 -11.39
N SER A 190 0.23 -10.64 -12.15
CA SER A 190 1.17 -11.33 -13.02
C SER A 190 2.43 -10.48 -13.18
N VAL A 191 3.55 -11.12 -13.48
CA VAL A 191 4.83 -10.46 -13.71
C VAL A 191 5.39 -10.82 -15.08
N LYS A 192 5.98 -9.84 -15.74
CA LYS A 192 6.69 -9.99 -17.01
C LYS A 192 7.73 -11.13 -16.91
N PRO A 193 7.69 -12.16 -17.79
CA PRO A 193 8.57 -13.34 -17.68
C PRO A 193 10.06 -13.02 -17.61
N GLU A 194 10.53 -11.98 -18.31
CA GLU A 194 11.93 -11.56 -18.30
C GLU A 194 12.42 -11.11 -16.92
N ILE A 195 11.52 -10.62 -16.04
CA ILE A 195 11.86 -10.26 -14.65
C ILE A 195 12.12 -11.52 -13.81
N LEU A 196 11.49 -12.64 -14.17
CA LEU A 196 11.59 -13.90 -13.43
C LEU A 196 12.78 -14.75 -13.90
N GLN A 197 13.39 -14.41 -15.03
CA GLN A 197 14.54 -15.14 -15.56
C GLN A 197 15.72 -15.07 -14.58
N GLY A 198 16.28 -16.25 -14.27
CA GLY A 198 17.40 -16.36 -13.34
C GLY A 198 17.01 -16.30 -11.86
N LEU A 199 15.72 -16.24 -11.53
CA LEU A 199 15.27 -16.24 -10.13
C LEU A 199 15.32 -17.67 -9.53
N THR A 200 16.53 -18.17 -9.29
CA THR A 200 16.79 -19.49 -8.70
C THR A 200 17.09 -19.41 -7.20
N GLY A 201 17.02 -20.54 -6.49
CA GLY A 201 17.35 -20.58 -5.06
C GLY A 201 18.78 -20.12 -4.76
N ASP A 202 19.73 -20.48 -5.62
CA ASP A 202 21.14 -20.09 -5.48
C ASP A 202 21.34 -18.58 -5.69
N GLU A 203 20.76 -18.01 -6.74
CA GLU A 203 20.81 -16.57 -7.03
C GLU A 203 20.18 -15.73 -5.89
N ILE A 204 19.04 -16.19 -5.34
CA ILE A 204 18.40 -15.53 -4.20
C ILE A 204 19.30 -15.61 -2.95
N ALA A 205 19.94 -16.76 -2.72
CA ALA A 205 20.80 -16.97 -1.55
C ALA A 205 22.09 -16.14 -1.62
N GLN A 206 22.61 -15.85 -2.82
CA GLN A 206 23.80 -15.02 -3.03
C GLN A 206 23.49 -13.52 -3.00
N THR A 207 22.22 -13.13 -3.11
CA THR A 207 21.80 -11.73 -3.04
C THR A 207 21.97 -11.16 -1.62
N HIS A 208 22.18 -9.85 -1.52
CA HIS A 208 22.21 -9.15 -0.23
C HIS A 208 20.96 -9.47 0.64
N VAL A 209 21.18 -9.77 1.92
CA VAL A 209 20.18 -10.27 2.88
C VAL A 209 18.89 -9.45 2.95
N ALA A 210 18.95 -8.15 2.65
CA ALA A 210 17.79 -7.27 2.62
C ALA A 210 16.77 -7.60 1.51
N PHE A 211 17.23 -8.16 0.38
CA PHE A 211 16.40 -8.46 -0.78
C PHE A 211 15.92 -9.91 -0.81
N ALA A 212 16.70 -10.83 -0.22
CA ALA A 212 16.43 -12.25 -0.31
C ALA A 212 14.99 -12.65 0.10
N PRO A 213 14.37 -12.10 1.16
CA PRO A 213 12.98 -12.42 1.49
C PRO A 213 11.98 -11.95 0.43
N SER A 214 12.16 -10.74 -0.11
CA SER A 214 11.30 -10.18 -1.17
C SER A 214 11.43 -10.96 -2.47
N LEU A 215 12.66 -11.39 -2.82
CA LEU A 215 12.91 -12.24 -3.98
C LEU A 215 12.35 -13.66 -3.79
N ALA A 216 12.46 -14.24 -2.59
CA ALA A 216 11.83 -15.51 -2.27
C ALA A 216 10.30 -15.45 -2.39
N ARG A 217 9.69 -14.33 -1.95
CA ARG A 217 8.25 -14.07 -2.12
C ARG A 217 7.88 -13.91 -3.60
N LEU A 218 8.67 -13.16 -4.37
CA LEU A 218 8.48 -12.99 -5.81
C LEU A 218 8.51 -14.34 -6.52
N ALA A 219 9.53 -15.16 -6.24
CA ALA A 219 9.69 -16.50 -6.77
C ALA A 219 8.47 -17.37 -6.47
N ALA A 220 8.12 -17.48 -5.18
CA ALA A 220 7.01 -18.31 -4.73
C ALA A 220 5.65 -17.93 -5.33
N ARG A 221 5.42 -16.63 -5.59
CA ARG A 221 4.15 -16.16 -6.16
C ARG A 221 4.11 -16.25 -7.68
N GLN A 222 5.21 -15.95 -8.37
CA GLN A 222 5.18 -15.66 -9.81
C GLN A 222 5.82 -16.76 -10.67
N LEU A 223 6.77 -17.55 -10.16
CA LEU A 223 7.36 -18.65 -10.94
C LEU A 223 6.37 -19.80 -11.13
N PRO A 224 6.49 -20.59 -12.20
CA PRO A 224 5.78 -21.85 -12.34
C PRO A 224 5.95 -22.76 -11.11
N LEU A 225 4.92 -23.55 -10.77
CA LEU A 225 4.92 -24.33 -9.53
C LEU A 225 6.11 -25.29 -9.40
N ALA A 226 6.53 -25.93 -10.49
CA ALA A 226 7.70 -26.81 -10.50
C ALA A 226 8.98 -26.06 -10.10
N GLU A 227 9.20 -24.87 -10.66
CA GLU A 227 10.37 -24.03 -10.35
C GLU A 227 10.32 -23.51 -8.90
N VAL A 228 9.13 -23.18 -8.38
CA VAL A 228 8.98 -22.82 -6.96
C VAL A 228 9.40 -23.96 -6.05
N VAL A 229 9.00 -25.20 -6.35
CA VAL A 229 9.40 -26.37 -5.56
C VAL A 229 10.92 -26.54 -5.57
N GLU A 230 11.58 -26.33 -6.71
CA GLU A 230 13.05 -26.38 -6.80
C GLU A 230 13.72 -25.29 -5.93
N VAL A 231 13.20 -24.06 -5.96
CA VAL A 231 13.69 -22.96 -5.11
C VAL A 231 13.53 -23.29 -3.62
N LEU A 232 12.37 -23.82 -3.21
CA LEU A 232 12.10 -24.15 -1.81
C LEU A 232 12.90 -25.36 -1.32
N ASP A 233 13.08 -26.39 -2.15
CA ASP A 233 13.97 -27.53 -1.86
C ASP A 233 15.42 -27.08 -1.68
N PHE A 234 15.89 -26.14 -2.51
CA PHE A 234 17.21 -25.53 -2.33
C PHE A 234 17.34 -24.83 -0.97
N PHE A 235 16.37 -23.99 -0.58
CA PHE A 235 16.40 -23.31 0.72
C PHE A 235 16.36 -24.29 1.90
N ALA A 236 15.62 -25.40 1.78
CA ALA A 236 15.56 -26.43 2.80
C ALA A 236 16.92 -27.13 3.02
N ARG A 237 17.63 -27.42 1.93
CA ARG A 237 18.93 -28.10 1.94
C ARG A 237 20.08 -27.20 2.37
N THR A 238 19.93 -25.88 2.22
CA THR A 238 20.95 -24.88 2.55
C THR A 238 20.69 -24.30 3.95
N PRO A 239 21.46 -24.66 4.99
CA PRO A 239 21.15 -24.29 6.38
C PRO A 239 21.01 -22.78 6.62
N SER A 240 21.80 -21.95 5.94
CA SER A 240 21.76 -20.49 6.05
C SER A 240 20.49 -19.86 5.46
N CYS A 241 19.74 -20.58 4.63
CA CYS A 241 18.61 -20.07 3.86
C CYS A 241 17.24 -20.62 4.31
N ARG A 242 17.18 -21.51 5.33
CA ARG A 242 15.94 -22.19 5.71
C ARG A 242 14.78 -21.25 6.04
N SER A 243 15.07 -20.08 6.61
CA SER A 243 14.09 -19.03 6.87
C SER A 243 13.47 -18.43 5.59
N LEU A 244 14.20 -18.39 4.47
CA LEU A 244 13.63 -18.03 3.15
C LEU A 244 12.60 -19.06 2.69
N GLY A 245 12.81 -20.34 3.00
CA GLY A 245 11.82 -21.39 2.76
C GLY A 245 10.49 -21.12 3.48
N VAL A 246 10.54 -20.59 4.70
CA VAL A 246 9.34 -20.17 5.45
C VAL A 246 8.64 -19.00 4.78
N VAL A 247 9.40 -17.98 4.33
CA VAL A 247 8.85 -16.84 3.58
C VAL A 247 8.16 -17.32 2.29
N GLY A 248 8.82 -18.18 1.54
CA GLY A 248 8.29 -18.75 0.31
C GLY A 248 7.04 -19.60 0.53
N ALA A 249 7.00 -20.43 1.58
CA ALA A 249 5.83 -21.22 1.93
C ALA A 249 4.61 -20.34 2.27
N VAL A 250 4.80 -19.30 3.10
CA VAL A 250 3.73 -18.33 3.40
C VAL A 250 3.25 -17.62 2.13
N ALA A 251 4.17 -17.25 1.24
CA ALA A 251 3.84 -16.59 -0.01
C ALA A 251 3.10 -17.50 -1.02
N LEU A 252 3.39 -18.80 -0.99
CA LEU A 252 2.79 -19.82 -1.85
C LEU A 252 1.38 -20.25 -1.41
N LEU A 253 1.04 -20.05 -0.12
CA LEU A 253 -0.21 -20.50 0.50
C LEU A 253 -1.47 -20.14 -0.29
N SER A 254 -1.54 -18.91 -0.83
CA SER A 254 -2.71 -18.45 -1.60
C SER A 254 -2.84 -19.10 -2.98
N ARG A 255 -1.77 -19.72 -3.48
CA ARG A 255 -1.71 -20.34 -4.82
C ARG A 255 -1.80 -21.86 -4.74
N ASP A 256 -1.05 -22.48 -3.83
CA ASP A 256 -1.05 -23.92 -3.62
C ASP A 256 -0.74 -24.24 -2.15
N ARG A 257 -1.78 -24.65 -1.42
CA ARG A 257 -1.66 -24.98 0.00
C ARG A 257 -0.84 -26.24 0.23
N GLN A 258 -1.00 -27.26 -0.61
CA GLN A 258 -0.28 -28.53 -0.42
C GLN A 258 1.22 -28.31 -0.62
N ALA A 259 1.62 -27.63 -1.69
CA ALA A 259 3.03 -27.33 -1.94
C ALA A 259 3.64 -26.44 -0.84
N ALA A 260 2.87 -25.51 -0.26
CA ALA A 260 3.31 -24.71 0.88
C ALA A 260 3.53 -25.56 2.15
N GLU A 261 2.63 -26.49 2.44
CA GLU A 261 2.76 -27.44 3.56
C GLU A 261 3.94 -28.39 3.35
N ASP A 262 4.13 -28.91 2.13
CA ASP A 262 5.25 -29.76 1.75
C ASP A 262 6.59 -29.03 1.92
N ALA A 263 6.66 -27.75 1.56
CA ALA A 263 7.85 -26.92 1.78
C ALA A 263 8.20 -26.77 3.27
N LEU A 264 7.22 -26.71 4.16
CA LEU A 264 7.45 -26.67 5.60
C LEU A 264 7.80 -28.05 6.18
N SER A 265 7.45 -29.13 5.49
CA SER A 265 7.79 -30.50 5.91
C SER A 265 9.30 -30.74 5.96
N PHE A 266 10.11 -29.93 5.28
CA PHE A 266 11.57 -29.99 5.35
C PHE A 266 12.17 -29.50 6.68
N LEU A 267 11.43 -28.73 7.47
CA LEU A 267 11.86 -28.35 8.82
C LEU A 267 11.84 -29.56 9.76
N PRO A 268 12.52 -29.58 10.91
CA PRO A 268 12.41 -30.68 11.86
C PRO A 268 10.98 -30.95 12.32
N SER A 269 10.65 -32.23 12.60
CA SER A 269 9.35 -32.59 13.17
C SER A 269 9.15 -31.90 14.52
N GLY A 270 8.02 -31.20 14.69
CA GLY A 270 7.73 -30.40 15.88
C GLY A 270 8.30 -28.98 15.88
N HIS A 271 9.02 -28.57 14.82
CA HIS A 271 9.51 -27.19 14.72
C HIS A 271 8.35 -26.18 14.68
N PRO A 272 8.32 -25.12 15.52
CA PRO A 272 7.18 -24.22 15.64
C PRO A 272 6.78 -23.53 14.33
N ALA A 273 7.74 -23.19 13.46
CA ALA A 273 7.47 -22.56 12.15
C ALA A 273 6.59 -23.42 11.22
N ARG A 274 6.48 -24.74 11.44
CA ARG A 274 5.58 -25.58 10.64
C ARG A 274 4.11 -25.20 10.77
N ARG A 275 3.72 -24.55 11.87
CA ARG A 275 2.34 -24.07 12.11
C ARG A 275 2.07 -22.69 11.51
N ILE A 276 3.02 -22.08 10.82
CA ILE A 276 2.90 -20.68 10.38
C ILE A 276 1.75 -20.45 9.39
N LEU A 277 1.34 -21.48 8.66
CA LEU A 277 0.22 -21.43 7.70
C LEU A 277 -1.16 -21.62 8.36
N ASP A 278 -1.19 -22.02 9.63
CA ASP A 278 -2.39 -22.35 10.40
C ASP A 278 -2.69 -21.34 11.51
N LEU A 279 -1.93 -20.24 11.56
CA LEU A 279 -2.15 -19.18 12.54
C LEU A 279 -3.50 -18.50 12.27
N SER A 280 -4.25 -18.24 13.34
CA SER A 280 -5.39 -17.34 13.25
C SER A 280 -4.94 -15.89 13.04
N ASP A 281 -5.80 -15.02 12.50
CA ASP A 281 -5.49 -13.60 12.19
C ASP A 281 -4.92 -12.79 13.38
N LYS A 282 -5.14 -13.24 14.62
CA LYS A 282 -4.66 -12.58 15.85
C LYS A 282 -3.46 -13.28 16.48
N GLU A 283 -3.04 -14.41 15.95
CA GLU A 283 -1.94 -15.21 16.46
C GLU A 283 -0.66 -14.89 15.68
N LYS A 284 0.43 -14.67 16.41
CA LYS A 284 1.76 -14.50 15.84
C LYS A 284 2.76 -15.36 16.61
N LEU A 285 3.66 -16.02 15.89
CA LEU A 285 4.77 -16.75 16.48
C LEU A 285 5.82 -15.76 17.04
N PRO A 286 6.54 -16.13 18.11
CA PRO A 286 7.66 -15.32 18.57
C PRO A 286 8.81 -15.34 17.56
N ALA A 287 9.60 -14.25 17.49
CA ALA A 287 10.73 -14.16 16.55
C ALA A 287 11.80 -15.24 16.78
N SER A 288 11.90 -15.76 18.01
CA SER A 288 12.79 -16.87 18.38
C SER A 288 12.55 -18.16 17.58
N VAL A 289 11.40 -18.30 16.91
CA VAL A 289 11.14 -19.40 15.97
C VAL A 289 12.07 -19.38 14.76
N LEU A 290 12.78 -18.27 14.52
CA LEU A 290 13.75 -18.13 13.45
C LEU A 290 15.19 -18.43 13.92
N ASP A 291 15.41 -18.70 15.21
CA ASP A 291 16.76 -18.76 15.80
C ASP A 291 17.63 -19.86 15.19
N ASP A 292 17.02 -20.97 14.78
CA ASP A 292 17.64 -22.16 14.19
C ASP A 292 17.38 -22.28 12.67
N LEU A 293 16.81 -21.24 12.04
CA LEU A 293 16.44 -21.21 10.62
C LEU A 293 17.40 -20.41 9.73
N GLY A 294 18.68 -20.35 10.10
CA GLY A 294 19.75 -19.87 9.23
C GLY A 294 20.45 -18.62 9.74
N ASP A 295 20.83 -17.73 8.83
CA ASP A 295 21.72 -16.60 9.13
C ASP A 295 21.05 -15.54 10.03
N VAL A 296 21.75 -15.16 11.11
CA VAL A 296 21.34 -14.09 12.02
C VAL A 296 21.18 -12.73 11.31
N HIS A 297 21.98 -12.48 10.27
CA HIS A 297 21.89 -11.26 9.47
C HIS A 297 20.61 -11.17 8.63
N LEU A 298 20.01 -12.32 8.30
CA LEU A 298 18.78 -12.41 7.54
C LEU A 298 17.54 -12.26 8.43
N ARG A 299 17.65 -12.63 9.71
CA ARG A 299 16.52 -12.71 10.66
C ARG A 299 15.67 -11.45 10.71
N GLN A 300 16.29 -10.27 10.82
CA GLN A 300 15.55 -9.01 10.90
C GLN A 300 14.68 -8.79 9.65
N TRP A 301 15.20 -9.13 8.46
CA TRP A 301 14.48 -9.01 7.20
C TRP A 301 13.37 -10.05 7.05
N ILE A 302 13.54 -11.25 7.61
CA ILE A 302 12.48 -12.27 7.68
C ILE A 302 11.33 -11.80 8.58
N VAL A 303 11.64 -11.22 9.75
CA VAL A 303 10.61 -10.65 10.64
C VAL A 303 9.84 -9.53 9.95
N PHE A 304 10.51 -8.69 9.16
CA PHE A 304 9.81 -7.70 8.33
C PHE A 304 8.95 -8.35 7.24
N ALA A 305 9.45 -9.39 6.56
CA ALA A 305 8.73 -10.09 5.51
C ALA A 305 7.52 -10.92 6.02
N LEU A 306 7.56 -11.34 7.28
CA LEU A 306 6.52 -12.13 7.94
C LEU A 306 5.85 -11.33 9.06
N GLU A 307 5.73 -10.01 8.91
CA GLU A 307 5.23 -9.12 9.97
C GLU A 307 3.82 -9.50 10.45
N ASP A 308 3.02 -10.15 9.61
CA ASP A 308 1.67 -10.63 9.94
C ASP A 308 1.68 -11.96 10.70
N GLN A 309 2.73 -12.76 10.57
CA GLN A 309 2.84 -14.10 11.18
C GLN A 309 3.80 -14.15 12.37
N ILE A 310 4.75 -13.21 12.46
CA ILE A 310 5.82 -13.19 13.45
C ILE A 310 5.82 -11.88 14.23
N LYS A 311 6.00 -11.95 15.55
CA LYS A 311 6.12 -10.78 16.42
C LYS A 311 7.42 -10.03 16.13
N ARG A 312 7.36 -8.69 16.17
CA ARG A 312 8.55 -7.85 16.29
C ARG A 312 8.94 -7.81 17.76
N ASP A 313 10.19 -8.14 18.06
CA ASP A 313 10.78 -7.98 19.39
C ASP A 313 11.01 -6.49 19.72
#